data_AF-A0A1F7VBU1-F1
#
_entry.id   AF-A0A1F7VBU1-F1
#
_cell.length_a   1.000
_cell.length_b   1.000
_cell.length_c   1.000
_cell.angle_alpha   90.00
_cell.angle_beta   90.00
_cell.angle_gamma   90.00
#
_symmetry.space_group_name_H-M   'P 1'
#
loop_
_entity.id
_entity.type
_entity.pdbx_description
1 polymer ?
#
loop_
_entity_poly.entity_id
_entity_poly.type
_entity_poly.pdbx_seq_one_letter_code
_entity_poly.pdbx_strand_id
1 'polypeptide(L)'
;MDTITSSSPKATPRDVFLQLLSVGTLYASAVCLIALLFQYVNYYFPDPLQYYESIFQVLRRTIATVIVVFPVYVATAWYFQKEAAKDPARRDIKIRKWLVYLTLFVSAVTVIIDLVTLVHRYLGGELTPRFGLKVLAVLLVAAGLFWYYLWDLKRPVSVLTVKMKNILRATVGVIGIIIIGGFFLVGSPQGQRLIRFDAQRINDLQMIQNEVIYFWQQKDSLPQALEELNNDISGFRTPLDPETSEPYEYGIKGPLVFELCASFKTAGDEESTRRGIKTTPIYSTAQQNWNWEHGIGRVCFTRTIDPEIYGNKEGASLRPAPLPAPLPAQNIPD
;
A
#
# COMPACT_ATOMS: atom_id res chain seq x y z
N MET A 1 10.04 -35.95 -60.09
CA MET A 1 10.19 -34.51 -59.77
C MET A 1 9.02 -34.23 -58.86
N ASP A 2 9.17 -34.62 -57.60
CA ASP A 2 8.04 -34.87 -56.72
C ASP A 2 7.88 -33.67 -55.81
N THR A 3 6.91 -32.83 -56.15
CA THR A 3 6.50 -31.69 -55.35
C THR A 3 5.85 -32.19 -54.07
N ILE A 4 6.64 -32.28 -52.99
CA ILE A 4 6.13 -32.40 -51.63
C ILE A 4 5.43 -31.08 -51.31
N THR A 5 4.11 -31.06 -51.49
CA THR A 5 3.25 -30.01 -50.97
C THR A 5 3.26 -30.12 -49.44
N SER A 6 4.14 -29.35 -48.80
CA SER A 6 4.12 -29.17 -47.34
C SER A 6 2.80 -28.50 -46.98
N SER A 7 1.78 -29.28 -46.63
CA SER A 7 0.53 -28.75 -46.07
C SER A 7 0.85 -28.19 -44.69
N SER A 8 1.12 -26.88 -44.63
CA SER A 8 1.25 -26.17 -43.37
C SER A 8 -0.01 -26.44 -42.55
N PRO A 9 0.08 -27.04 -41.36
CA PRO A 9 -1.10 -27.30 -40.53
C PRO A 9 -1.81 -25.96 -40.28
N LYS A 10 -3.09 -25.88 -40.65
CA LYS A 10 -3.90 -24.68 -40.44
C LYS A 10 -4.10 -24.49 -38.94
N ALA A 11 -3.90 -23.27 -38.45
CA ALA A 11 -4.12 -22.94 -37.04
C ALA A 11 -5.60 -23.11 -36.68
N THR A 12 -5.88 -23.90 -35.65
CA THR A 12 -7.23 -24.07 -35.11
C THR A 12 -7.64 -22.81 -34.32
N PRO A 13 -8.92 -22.43 -34.23
CA PRO A 13 -9.35 -21.32 -33.36
C PRO A 13 -8.87 -21.46 -31.90
N ARG A 14 -8.80 -22.70 -31.40
CA ARG A 14 -8.21 -23.04 -30.09
C ARG A 14 -6.72 -22.65 -30.00
N ASP A 15 -5.94 -22.91 -31.05
CA ASP A 15 -4.51 -22.63 -31.09
C ASP A 15 -4.26 -21.11 -31.07
N VAL A 16 -5.09 -20.35 -31.79
CA VAL A 16 -5.07 -18.88 -31.78
C VAL A 16 -5.41 -18.33 -30.40
N PHE A 17 -6.46 -18.85 -29.77
CA PHE A 17 -6.86 -18.42 -28.42
C PHE A 17 -5.77 -18.69 -27.38
N LEU A 18 -5.20 -19.90 -27.35
CA LEU A 18 -4.14 -20.26 -26.40
C LEU A 18 -2.87 -19.43 -26.64
N GLN A 19 -2.58 -19.09 -27.89
CA GLN A 19 -1.41 -18.31 -28.25
C GLN A 19 -1.58 -16.83 -27.81
N LEU A 20 -2.76 -16.24 -28.02
CA LEU A 20 -3.10 -14.91 -27.52
C LEU A 20 -3.08 -14.88 -25.99
N LEU A 21 -3.64 -15.90 -25.33
CA LEU A 21 -3.60 -16.03 -23.88
C LEU A 21 -2.15 -16.10 -23.37
N SER A 22 -1.29 -16.87 -24.02
CA SER A 22 0.12 -16.99 -23.63
C SER A 22 0.88 -15.67 -23.76
N VAL A 23 0.69 -14.93 -24.85
CA VAL A 23 1.33 -13.60 -25.03
C VAL A 23 0.75 -12.56 -24.06
N GLY A 24 -0.57 -12.55 -23.88
CA GLY A 24 -1.22 -11.65 -22.93
C GLY A 24 -0.74 -11.88 -21.50
N THR A 25 -0.67 -13.14 -21.07
CA THR A 25 -0.18 -13.51 -19.73
C THR A 25 1.31 -13.31 -19.56
N LEU A 26 2.12 -13.45 -20.62
CA LEU A 26 3.53 -13.06 -20.62
C LEU A 26 3.69 -11.56 -20.33
N TYR A 27 3.03 -10.71 -21.11
CA TYR A 27 3.15 -9.25 -20.94
C TYR A 27 2.58 -8.79 -19.61
N ALA A 28 1.44 -9.32 -19.20
CA ALA A 28 0.88 -9.02 -17.88
C ALA A 28 1.83 -9.45 -16.76
N SER A 29 2.46 -10.63 -16.86
CA SER A 29 3.47 -11.08 -15.89
C SER A 29 4.70 -10.16 -15.86
N ALA A 30 5.20 -9.74 -17.03
CA ALA A 30 6.35 -8.84 -17.12
C ALA A 30 6.06 -7.46 -16.52
N VAL A 31 4.90 -6.88 -16.85
CA VAL A 31 4.46 -5.59 -16.28
C VAL A 31 4.30 -5.70 -14.77
N CYS A 32 3.69 -6.77 -14.28
CA CYS A 32 3.53 -6.95 -12.84
C CYS A 32 4.86 -7.21 -12.12
N LEU A 33 5.81 -7.93 -12.75
CA LEU A 33 7.15 -8.11 -12.20
C LEU A 33 7.91 -6.77 -12.10
N ILE A 34 7.85 -5.95 -13.15
CA ILE A 34 8.44 -4.60 -13.15
C ILE A 34 7.79 -3.74 -12.05
N ALA A 35 6.45 -3.75 -11.97
CA ALA A 35 5.71 -3.01 -10.95
C ALA A 35 6.10 -3.46 -9.53
N LEU A 36 6.28 -4.77 -9.32
CA LEU A 36 6.75 -5.33 -8.06
C LEU A 36 8.15 -4.80 -7.72
N LEU A 37 9.11 -4.90 -8.65
CA LEU A 37 10.46 -4.35 -8.47
C LEU A 37 10.44 -2.84 -8.17
N PHE A 38 9.53 -2.08 -8.78
CA PHE A 38 9.38 -0.65 -8.48
C PHE A 38 8.94 -0.41 -7.04
N GLN A 39 8.05 -1.24 -6.49
CA GLN A 39 7.64 -1.12 -5.09
C GLN A 39 8.77 -1.48 -4.13
N TYR A 40 9.61 -2.46 -4.46
CA TYR A 40 10.84 -2.72 -3.70
C TYR A 40 11.73 -1.48 -3.67
N VAL A 41 11.94 -0.85 -4.82
CA VAL A 41 12.73 0.39 -4.89
C VAL A 41 12.10 1.49 -4.05
N ASN A 42 10.77 1.68 -4.12
CA ASN A 42 10.08 2.69 -3.32
C ASN A 42 10.15 2.40 -1.81
N TYR A 43 10.16 1.13 -1.41
CA TYR A 43 10.30 0.72 -0.02
C TYR A 43 11.69 1.04 0.55
N TYR A 44 12.76 0.70 -0.19
CA TYR A 44 14.14 0.94 0.25
C TYR A 44 14.62 2.38 0.03
N PHE A 45 14.04 3.08 -0.95
CA PHE A 45 14.33 4.48 -1.29
C PHE A 45 13.05 5.31 -1.30
N PRO A 46 12.42 5.56 -0.13
CA PRO A 46 11.15 6.26 -0.04
C PRO A 46 11.29 7.73 -0.47
N ASP A 47 10.26 8.23 -1.15
CA ASP A 47 10.11 9.65 -1.45
C ASP A 47 9.43 10.34 -0.24
N PRO A 48 10.00 11.41 0.32
CA PRO A 48 9.36 12.19 1.38
C PRO A 48 7.94 12.67 1.05
N LEU A 49 7.62 12.84 -0.24
CA LEU A 49 6.32 13.31 -0.71
C LEU A 49 5.33 12.17 -1.04
N GLN A 50 5.77 10.91 -1.01
CA GLN A 50 4.92 9.77 -1.38
C GLN A 50 4.38 9.03 -0.15
N TYR A 51 3.05 8.98 -0.02
CA TYR A 51 2.38 8.31 1.08
C TYR A 51 2.51 6.77 0.98
N TYR A 52 2.91 6.13 2.07
CA TYR A 52 3.36 4.73 2.06
C TYR A 52 2.20 3.71 1.98
N GLU A 53 0.98 4.08 2.36
CA GLU A 53 -0.24 3.30 2.08
C GLU A 53 -0.46 3.10 0.57
N SER A 54 -0.12 4.09 -0.26
CA SER A 54 -0.22 3.97 -1.72
C SER A 54 0.69 2.86 -2.25
N ILE A 55 1.90 2.73 -1.69
CA ILE A 55 2.88 1.70 -2.04
C ILE A 55 2.32 0.32 -1.71
N PHE A 56 1.77 0.13 -0.49
CA PHE A 56 1.22 -1.16 -0.07
C PHE A 56 -0.02 -1.59 -0.85
N GLN A 57 -0.90 -0.66 -1.22
CA GLN A 57 -2.06 -0.96 -2.07
C GLN A 57 -1.63 -1.47 -3.45
N VAL A 58 -0.67 -0.79 -4.09
CA VAL A 58 -0.13 -1.22 -5.39
C VAL A 58 0.60 -2.56 -5.25
N LEU A 59 1.37 -2.75 -4.17
CA LEU A 59 2.08 -3.99 -3.89
C LEU A 59 1.10 -5.17 -3.73
N ARG A 60 0.02 -5.01 -2.96
CA ARG A 60 -1.03 -6.03 -2.78
C ARG A 60 -1.72 -6.40 -4.10
N ARG A 61 -2.10 -5.41 -4.90
CA ARG A 61 -2.74 -5.63 -6.22
C ARG A 61 -1.79 -6.36 -7.18
N THR A 62 -0.53 -5.97 -7.18
CA THR A 62 0.51 -6.55 -8.02
C THR A 62 0.76 -8.00 -7.65
N ILE A 63 0.99 -8.30 -6.37
CA ILE A 63 1.20 -9.66 -5.87
C ILE A 63 0.00 -10.56 -6.22
N ALA A 64 -1.23 -10.10 -5.96
CA ALA A 64 -2.43 -10.86 -6.29
C ALA A 64 -2.53 -11.19 -7.79
N THR A 65 -2.17 -10.24 -8.65
CA THR A 65 -2.20 -10.42 -10.10
C THR A 65 -1.11 -11.40 -10.56
N VAL A 66 0.14 -11.26 -10.07
CA VAL A 66 1.24 -12.14 -10.47
C VAL A 66 0.96 -13.60 -10.09
N ILE A 67 0.43 -13.85 -8.90
CA ILE A 67 0.13 -15.21 -8.41
C ILE A 67 -0.84 -15.95 -9.32
N VAL A 68 -1.76 -15.24 -9.97
CA VAL A 68 -2.73 -15.84 -10.89
C VAL A 68 -2.18 -15.88 -12.32
N VAL A 69 -1.67 -14.75 -12.82
CA VAL A 69 -1.27 -14.59 -14.22
C VAL A 69 -0.03 -15.40 -14.56
N PHE A 70 0.97 -15.45 -13.67
CA PHE A 70 2.23 -16.12 -13.95
C PHE A 70 2.09 -17.65 -14.08
N PRO A 71 1.36 -18.37 -13.20
CA PRO A 71 1.10 -19.79 -13.41
C PRO A 71 0.33 -20.09 -14.70
N VAL A 72 -0.58 -19.21 -15.12
CA VAL A 72 -1.29 -19.37 -16.41
C VAL A 72 -0.31 -19.25 -17.58
N TYR A 73 0.62 -18.28 -17.54
CA TYR A 73 1.70 -18.20 -18.53
C TYR A 73 2.54 -19.47 -18.55
N VAL A 74 2.99 -19.97 -17.40
CA VAL A 74 3.81 -21.19 -17.31
C VAL A 74 3.04 -22.41 -17.84
N ALA A 75 1.75 -22.53 -17.52
CA ALA A 75 0.90 -23.63 -17.98
C ALA A 75 0.72 -23.60 -19.50
N THR A 76 0.43 -22.43 -20.08
CA THR A 76 0.31 -22.29 -21.54
C THR A 76 1.65 -22.54 -22.25
N ALA A 77 2.76 -22.03 -21.72
CA ALA A 77 4.08 -22.29 -22.26
C ALA A 77 4.47 -23.77 -22.19
N TRP A 78 4.15 -24.45 -21.09
CA TRP A 78 4.36 -25.90 -20.94
C TRP A 78 3.50 -26.70 -21.91
N TYR A 79 2.24 -26.31 -22.10
CA TYR A 79 1.33 -26.92 -23.07
C TYR A 79 1.93 -26.87 -24.48
N PHE A 80 2.38 -25.69 -24.93
CA PHE A 80 2.99 -25.53 -26.25
C PHE A 80 4.30 -26.33 -26.41
N GLN A 81 5.12 -26.45 -25.36
CA GLN A 81 6.31 -27.30 -25.40
C GLN A 81 5.96 -28.79 -25.53
N LYS A 82 4.90 -29.24 -24.83
CA LYS A 82 4.44 -30.63 -24.88
C LYS A 82 3.85 -30.99 -26.25
N GLU A 83 3.13 -30.07 -26.88
CA GLU A 83 2.61 -30.26 -28.24
C GLU A 83 3.73 -30.27 -29.29
N ALA A 84 4.68 -29.33 -29.20
CA ALA A 84 5.82 -29.28 -30.12
C ALA A 84 6.73 -30.52 -30.04
N ALA A 85 6.74 -31.23 -28.90
CA ALA A 85 7.45 -32.50 -28.76
C ALA A 85 6.75 -33.68 -29.45
N LYS A 86 5.43 -33.58 -29.69
CA LYS A 86 4.63 -34.62 -30.37
C LYS A 86 4.56 -34.40 -31.87
N ASP A 87 4.51 -33.14 -32.31
CA ASP A 87 4.42 -32.77 -33.71
C ASP A 87 5.36 -31.57 -33.99
N PRO A 88 6.56 -31.83 -34.55
CA PRO A 88 7.54 -30.79 -34.88
C PRO A 88 7.02 -29.74 -35.88
N ALA A 89 6.06 -30.12 -36.74
CA ALA A 89 5.53 -29.24 -37.79
C ALA A 89 4.61 -28.14 -37.23
N ARG A 90 3.99 -28.37 -36.05
CA ARG A 90 3.18 -27.35 -35.34
C ARG A 90 4.02 -26.23 -34.74
N ARG A 91 5.34 -26.40 -34.60
CA ARG A 91 6.24 -25.34 -34.14
C ARG A 91 6.43 -24.24 -35.17
N ASP A 92 6.16 -24.54 -36.45
CA ASP A 92 6.39 -23.67 -37.59
C ASP A 92 5.15 -22.87 -38.03
N ILE A 93 4.09 -22.88 -37.20
CA ILE A 93 2.89 -22.08 -37.43
C ILE A 93 3.30 -20.60 -37.46
N LYS A 94 3.05 -19.93 -38.60
CA LYS A 94 3.40 -18.52 -38.87
C LYS A 94 3.00 -17.56 -37.75
N ILE A 95 1.88 -17.83 -37.08
CA ILE A 95 1.34 -17.02 -35.98
C ILE A 95 2.29 -16.99 -34.77
N ARG A 96 2.92 -18.11 -34.41
CA ARG A 96 3.88 -18.18 -33.29
C ARG A 96 5.13 -17.37 -33.61
N LYS A 97 5.69 -17.51 -34.82
CA LYS A 97 6.85 -16.72 -35.26
C LYS A 97 6.55 -15.23 -35.26
N TRP A 98 5.40 -14.82 -35.82
CA TRP A 98 4.98 -13.42 -35.84
C TRP A 98 4.89 -12.82 -34.43
N LEU A 99 4.27 -13.53 -33.48
CA LEU A 99 4.17 -13.06 -32.10
C LEU A 99 5.50 -13.00 -31.37
N VAL A 100 6.43 -13.93 -31.63
CA VAL A 100 7.79 -13.84 -31.07
C VAL A 100 8.53 -12.63 -31.62
N TYR A 101 8.43 -12.34 -32.92
CA TYR A 101 9.01 -11.12 -33.50
C TYR A 101 8.35 -9.86 -32.94
N LEU A 102 7.03 -9.87 -32.70
CA LEU A 102 6.34 -8.77 -32.02
C LEU A 102 6.88 -8.55 -30.60
N THR A 103 7.07 -9.62 -29.81
CA THR A 103 7.68 -9.55 -28.47
C THR A 103 9.09 -8.99 -28.51
N LEU A 104 9.91 -9.41 -29.47
CA LEU A 104 11.27 -8.88 -29.64
C LEU A 104 11.25 -7.39 -30.00
N PHE A 105 10.35 -6.97 -30.89
CA PHE A 105 10.18 -5.58 -31.27
C PHE A 105 9.74 -4.73 -30.06
N VAL A 106 8.70 -5.14 -29.34
CA VAL A 106 8.21 -4.43 -28.15
C VAL A 106 9.28 -4.35 -27.06
N SER A 107 10.03 -5.43 -26.82
CA SER A 107 11.13 -5.44 -25.85
C SER A 107 12.26 -4.48 -26.24
N ALA A 108 12.65 -4.47 -27.53
CA ALA A 108 13.66 -3.55 -28.03
C ALA A 108 13.23 -2.08 -27.92
N VAL A 109 11.98 -1.77 -28.31
CA VAL A 109 11.40 -0.42 -28.15
C VAL A 109 11.38 0.00 -26.68
N THR A 110 11.00 -0.92 -25.78
CA THR A 110 10.98 -0.65 -24.34
C THR A 110 12.37 -0.30 -23.82
N VAL A 111 13.40 -1.05 -24.19
CA VAL A 111 14.81 -0.76 -23.84
C VAL A 111 15.24 0.61 -24.36
N ILE A 112 14.90 0.95 -25.60
CA ILE A 112 15.26 2.26 -26.19
C ILE A 112 14.59 3.40 -25.42
N ILE A 113 13.28 3.32 -25.17
CA ILE A 113 12.52 4.34 -24.43
C ILE A 113 13.11 4.51 -23.02
N ASP A 114 13.45 3.41 -22.36
CA ASP A 114 13.98 3.42 -20.99
C ASP A 114 15.39 4.05 -20.94
N LEU A 115 16.26 3.74 -21.90
CA LEU A 115 17.57 4.39 -22.05
C LEU A 115 17.45 5.88 -22.38
N VAL A 116 16.52 6.27 -23.25
CA VAL A 116 16.25 7.69 -23.55
C VAL A 116 15.79 8.42 -22.29
N THR A 117 14.88 7.81 -21.52
CA THR A 117 14.39 8.39 -20.25
C THR A 117 15.52 8.53 -19.24
N LEU A 118 16.42 7.53 -19.17
CA LEU A 118 17.59 7.56 -18.31
C LEU A 118 18.52 8.73 -18.64
N VAL A 119 18.88 8.86 -19.92
CA VAL A 119 19.77 9.93 -20.41
C VAL A 119 19.12 11.30 -20.20
N HIS A 120 17.83 11.45 -20.52
CA HIS A 120 17.12 12.71 -20.35
C HIS A 120 17.16 13.20 -18.89
N ARG A 121 16.86 12.33 -17.93
CA ARG A 121 16.92 12.70 -16.49
C ARG A 121 18.34 12.90 -15.98
N TYR A 122 19.29 12.13 -16.49
CA TYR A 122 20.70 12.30 -16.18
C TYR A 122 21.20 13.68 -16.61
N LEU A 123 20.91 14.09 -17.85
CA LEU A 123 21.30 15.39 -18.39
C LEU A 123 20.61 16.55 -17.68
N GLY A 124 19.38 16.34 -17.17
CA GLY A 124 18.68 17.31 -16.33
C GLY A 124 19.23 17.45 -14.90
N GLY A 125 20.22 16.63 -14.49
CA GLY A 125 20.76 16.64 -13.12
C GLY A 125 19.84 16.01 -12.06
N GLU A 126 18.73 15.38 -12.47
CA GLU A 126 17.70 14.83 -11.58
C GLU A 126 17.84 13.31 -11.34
N LEU A 127 19.06 12.77 -11.51
CA LEU A 127 19.28 11.33 -11.39
C LEU A 127 19.19 10.86 -9.93
N THR A 128 17.98 10.54 -9.49
CA THR A 128 17.75 9.95 -8.17
C THR A 128 18.09 8.45 -8.17
N PRO A 129 18.66 7.88 -7.08
CA PRO A 129 18.96 6.45 -7.00
C PRO A 129 17.75 5.55 -7.30
N ARG A 130 16.57 5.96 -6.82
CA ARG A 130 15.28 5.31 -7.10
C ARG A 130 14.97 5.22 -8.59
N PHE A 131 15.27 6.26 -9.35
CA PHE A 131 14.99 6.29 -10.78
C PHE A 131 15.94 5.34 -11.52
N GLY A 132 17.24 5.40 -11.20
CA GLY A 132 18.24 4.50 -11.78
C GLY A 132 17.91 3.02 -11.54
N LEU A 133 17.48 2.66 -10.32
CA LEU A 133 17.08 1.29 -10.01
C LEU A 133 15.80 0.84 -10.74
N LYS A 134 14.83 1.74 -10.95
CA LYS A 134 13.60 1.45 -11.72
C LYS A 134 13.91 1.22 -13.19
N VAL A 135 14.73 2.08 -13.80
CA VAL A 135 15.23 1.89 -15.18
C VAL A 135 15.98 0.55 -15.28
N LEU A 136 16.90 0.29 -14.36
CA LEU A 136 17.63 -0.99 -14.33
C LEU A 136 16.68 -2.20 -14.26
N ALA A 137 15.60 -2.13 -13.47
CA ALA A 137 14.60 -3.18 -13.39
C ALA A 137 13.90 -3.41 -14.74
N VAL A 138 13.50 -2.35 -15.44
CA VAL A 138 12.90 -2.43 -16.78
C VAL A 138 13.88 -3.05 -17.78
N LEU A 139 15.14 -2.58 -17.80
CA LEU A 139 16.19 -3.11 -18.67
C LEU A 139 16.44 -4.60 -18.42
N LEU A 140 16.56 -5.04 -17.17
CA LEU A 140 16.80 -6.45 -16.84
C LEU A 140 15.66 -7.36 -17.30
N VAL A 141 14.41 -6.94 -17.09
CA VAL A 141 13.23 -7.71 -17.52
C VAL A 141 13.12 -7.73 -19.05
N ALA A 142 13.22 -6.57 -19.71
CA ALA A 142 13.10 -6.46 -21.16
C ALA A 142 14.26 -7.17 -21.89
N ALA A 143 15.50 -7.01 -21.43
CA ALA A 143 16.66 -7.71 -21.98
C ALA A 143 16.58 -9.23 -21.73
N GLY A 144 16.09 -9.65 -20.56
CA GLY A 144 15.85 -11.07 -20.26
C GLY A 144 14.82 -11.71 -21.19
N LEU A 145 13.70 -11.02 -21.44
CA LEU A 145 12.70 -11.44 -22.42
C LEU A 145 13.27 -11.48 -23.83
N PHE A 146 13.95 -10.41 -24.25
CA PHE A 146 14.57 -10.33 -25.56
C PHE A 146 15.57 -11.46 -25.78
N TRP A 147 16.47 -11.69 -24.83
CA TRP A 147 17.44 -12.77 -24.88
C TRP A 147 16.78 -14.14 -24.94
N TYR A 148 15.79 -14.40 -24.10
CA TYR A 148 15.05 -15.66 -24.09
C TYR A 148 14.39 -15.95 -25.44
N TYR A 149 13.68 -14.99 -26.00
CA TYR A 149 12.96 -15.16 -27.27
C TYR A 149 13.90 -15.19 -28.48
N LEU A 150 15.02 -14.46 -28.45
CA LEU A 150 16.05 -14.55 -29.49
C LEU A 150 16.71 -15.93 -29.49
N TRP A 151 17.00 -16.47 -28.30
CA TRP A 151 17.49 -17.84 -28.14
C TRP A 151 16.43 -18.88 -28.53
N ASP A 152 15.15 -18.64 -28.24
CA ASP A 152 14.01 -19.49 -28.66
C ASP A 152 13.88 -19.59 -30.18
N LEU A 153 14.20 -18.52 -30.92
CA LEU A 153 14.22 -18.50 -32.37
C LEU A 153 15.41 -19.24 -32.98
N LYS A 154 16.59 -19.13 -32.35
CA LYS A 154 17.84 -19.72 -32.87
C LYS A 154 17.98 -21.21 -32.58
N ARG A 155 17.20 -21.78 -31.65
CA ARG A 155 17.34 -23.18 -31.24
C ARG A 155 16.78 -24.15 -32.30
N PRO A 156 17.49 -25.26 -32.59
CA PRO A 156 17.00 -26.29 -33.50
C PRO A 156 15.73 -27.00 -32.95
N VAL A 157 15.04 -27.74 -33.82
CA VAL A 157 13.80 -28.49 -33.51
C VAL A 157 14.06 -29.77 -32.69
N SER A 158 15.15 -29.80 -31.92
CA SER A 158 15.47 -30.91 -31.01
C SER A 158 14.80 -30.72 -29.64
N VAL A 159 14.59 -31.83 -28.93
CA VAL A 159 14.10 -31.84 -27.53
C VAL A 159 14.95 -30.94 -26.62
N LEU A 160 14.30 -30.25 -25.67
CA LEU A 160 14.95 -29.40 -24.67
C LEU A 160 16.05 -30.16 -23.93
N THR A 161 17.31 -29.71 -24.08
CA THR A 161 18.46 -30.25 -23.35
C THR A 161 18.31 -30.02 -21.85
N VAL A 162 18.92 -30.88 -21.02
CA VAL A 162 18.91 -30.76 -19.55
C VAL A 162 19.35 -29.37 -19.08
N LYS A 163 20.41 -28.81 -19.68
CA LYS A 163 20.89 -27.44 -19.40
C LYS A 163 19.79 -26.39 -19.59
N MET A 164 18.97 -26.51 -20.63
CA MET A 164 17.89 -25.59 -20.95
C MET A 164 16.73 -25.68 -19.95
N LYS A 165 16.39 -26.92 -19.55
CA LYS A 165 15.37 -27.15 -18.50
C LYS A 165 15.82 -26.55 -17.17
N ASN A 166 17.10 -26.63 -16.84
CA ASN A 166 17.66 -26.04 -15.62
C ASN A 166 17.60 -24.51 -15.67
N ILE A 167 17.93 -23.86 -16.80
CA ILE A 167 17.78 -22.41 -16.96
C ILE A 167 16.32 -22.00 -16.74
N LEU A 168 15.37 -22.67 -17.38
CA LEU A 168 13.94 -22.36 -17.21
C LEU A 168 13.47 -22.51 -15.76
N ARG A 169 13.89 -23.59 -15.09
CA ARG A 169 13.60 -23.81 -13.65
C ARG A 169 14.23 -22.73 -12.77
N ALA A 170 15.45 -22.32 -13.07
CA ALA A 170 16.13 -21.24 -12.35
C ALA A 170 15.38 -19.91 -12.54
N THR A 171 14.96 -19.56 -13.76
CA THR A 171 14.17 -18.35 -14.01
C THR A 171 12.85 -18.36 -13.23
N VAL A 172 12.11 -19.47 -13.26
CA VAL A 172 10.86 -19.62 -12.48
C VAL A 172 11.14 -19.52 -10.98
N GLY A 173 12.23 -20.12 -10.50
CA GLY A 173 12.65 -20.04 -9.10
C GLY A 173 12.97 -18.61 -8.66
N VAL A 174 13.72 -17.86 -9.47
CA VAL A 174 14.06 -16.44 -9.21
C VAL A 174 12.79 -15.59 -9.14
N ILE A 175 11.86 -15.74 -10.10
CA ILE A 175 10.58 -15.04 -10.07
C ILE A 175 9.78 -15.40 -8.81
N GLY A 176 9.77 -16.69 -8.44
CA GLY A 176 9.16 -17.16 -7.19
C GLY A 176 9.74 -16.50 -5.94
N ILE A 177 11.06 -16.36 -5.85
CA ILE A 177 11.73 -15.68 -4.74
C ILE A 177 11.35 -14.20 -4.67
N ILE A 178 11.28 -13.50 -5.81
CA ILE A 178 10.85 -12.10 -5.86
C ILE A 178 9.41 -11.95 -5.37
N ILE A 179 8.50 -12.86 -5.75
CA ILE A 179 7.11 -12.82 -5.28
C ILE A 179 7.03 -13.09 -3.77
N ILE A 180 7.75 -14.11 -3.28
CA ILE A 180 7.80 -14.47 -1.85
C ILE A 180 8.37 -13.34 -1.02
N GLY A 181 9.44 -12.67 -1.46
CA GLY A 181 9.96 -11.50 -0.78
C GLY A 181 8.92 -10.37 -0.68
N GLY A 182 8.06 -10.21 -1.71
CA GLY A 182 7.02 -9.20 -1.73
C GLY A 182 5.98 -9.44 -0.62
N PHE A 183 5.69 -10.70 -0.32
CA PHE A 183 4.84 -11.07 0.83
C PHE A 183 5.46 -10.69 2.17
N PHE A 184 6.77 -10.91 2.34
CA PHE A 184 7.46 -10.50 3.56
C PHE A 184 7.46 -8.98 3.75
N LEU A 185 7.52 -8.21 2.67
CA LEU A 185 7.44 -6.74 2.69
C LEU A 185 6.05 -6.22 3.09
N VAL A 186 4.96 -6.81 2.56
CA VAL A 186 3.58 -6.42 2.92
C VAL A 186 3.19 -6.88 4.34
N GLY A 187 3.74 -7.99 4.79
CA GLY A 187 3.30 -8.70 5.98
C GLY A 187 2.09 -9.60 5.71
N SER A 188 1.73 -10.41 6.71
CA SER A 188 0.63 -11.37 6.59
C SER A 188 -0.74 -10.67 6.55
N PRO A 189 -1.76 -11.27 5.91
CA PRO A 189 -3.12 -10.75 5.92
C PRO A 189 -3.67 -10.53 7.33
N GLN A 190 -3.33 -11.42 8.26
CA GLN A 190 -3.71 -11.32 9.67
C GLN A 190 -3.05 -10.09 10.32
N GLY A 191 -1.75 -9.88 10.14
CA GLY A 191 -1.07 -8.69 10.65
C GLY A 191 -1.66 -7.39 10.10
N GLN A 192 -1.98 -7.35 8.80
CA GLN A 192 -2.63 -6.21 8.15
C GLN A 192 -4.07 -5.96 8.64
N ARG A 193 -4.73 -6.97 9.23
CA ARG A 193 -6.02 -6.79 9.89
C ARG A 193 -5.86 -6.20 11.29
N LEU A 194 -4.88 -6.68 12.05
CA LEU A 194 -4.57 -6.17 13.39
C LEU A 194 -4.19 -4.68 13.35
N ILE A 195 -3.35 -4.27 12.39
CA ILE A 195 -3.00 -2.85 12.20
C ILE A 195 -4.22 -2.00 11.91
N ARG A 196 -5.16 -2.48 11.08
CA ARG A 196 -6.39 -1.74 10.79
C ARG A 196 -7.32 -1.63 12.00
N PHE A 197 -7.35 -2.65 12.86
CA PHE A 197 -8.07 -2.55 14.13
C PHE A 197 -7.43 -1.52 15.05
N ASP A 198 -6.10 -1.54 15.20
CA ASP A 198 -5.37 -0.56 16.00
C ASP A 198 -5.57 0.88 15.46
N ALA A 199 -5.52 1.05 14.13
CA ALA A 199 -5.81 2.32 13.46
C ALA A 199 -7.23 2.84 13.75
N GLN A 200 -8.21 1.94 13.72
CA GLN A 200 -9.60 2.27 14.05
C GLN A 200 -9.73 2.64 15.53
N ARG A 201 -9.06 1.91 16.45
CA ARG A 201 -9.03 2.26 17.87
C ARG A 201 -8.48 3.67 18.09
N ILE A 202 -7.38 4.04 17.44
CA ILE A 202 -6.84 5.41 17.52
C ILE A 202 -7.88 6.43 17.02
N ASN A 203 -8.55 6.15 15.89
CA ASN A 203 -9.57 7.03 15.34
C ASN A 203 -10.74 7.22 16.32
N ASP A 204 -11.21 6.12 16.92
CA ASP A 204 -12.29 6.12 17.91
C ASP A 204 -11.89 6.92 19.16
N LEU A 205 -10.67 6.71 19.68
CA LEU A 205 -10.16 7.47 20.82
C LEU A 205 -10.01 8.96 20.51
N GLN A 206 -9.62 9.33 19.29
CA GLN A 206 -9.58 10.73 18.83
C GLN A 206 -10.99 11.34 18.76
N MET A 207 -11.98 10.58 18.28
CA MET A 207 -13.37 11.02 18.27
C MET A 207 -13.89 11.25 19.70
N ILE A 208 -13.68 10.27 20.58
CA ILE A 208 -14.08 10.37 22.00
C ILE A 208 -13.41 11.58 22.66
N GLN A 209 -12.10 11.77 22.44
CA GLN A 209 -11.37 12.93 22.97
C GLN A 209 -12.01 14.25 22.56
N ASN A 210 -12.39 14.39 21.28
CA ASN A 210 -13.02 15.62 20.79
C ASN A 210 -14.39 15.83 21.45
N GLU A 211 -15.20 14.78 21.60
CA GLU A 211 -16.50 14.88 22.28
C GLU A 211 -16.37 15.19 23.78
N VAL A 212 -15.35 14.67 24.47
CA VAL A 212 -15.05 15.06 25.85
C VAL A 212 -14.74 16.56 25.95
N ILE A 213 -13.97 17.09 25.00
CA ILE A 213 -13.65 18.54 24.93
C ILE A 213 -14.94 19.34 24.69
N TYR A 214 -15.79 18.93 23.73
CA TYR A 214 -17.06 19.61 23.47
C TYR A 214 -18.01 19.58 24.68
N PHE A 215 -18.09 18.44 25.37
CA PHE A 215 -18.89 18.30 26.59
C PHE A 215 -18.41 19.26 27.67
N TRP A 216 -17.09 19.33 27.89
CA TRP A 216 -16.49 20.24 28.86
C TRP A 216 -16.76 21.71 28.51
N GLN A 217 -16.64 22.11 27.25
CA GLN A 217 -16.93 23.48 26.79
C GLN A 217 -18.38 23.92 27.04
N GLN A 218 -19.32 22.97 27.08
CA GLN A 218 -20.75 23.26 27.27
C GLN A 218 -21.20 23.18 28.72
N LYS A 219 -20.59 22.30 29.52
CA LYS A 219 -21.03 21.98 30.89
C LYS A 219 -20.00 22.35 31.97
N ASP A 220 -18.87 22.93 31.60
CA ASP A 220 -17.73 23.29 32.45
C ASP A 220 -17.26 22.14 33.38
N SER A 221 -17.52 20.89 32.99
CA SER A 221 -17.19 19.69 33.75
C SER A 221 -16.91 18.51 32.82
N LEU A 222 -16.06 17.58 33.25
CA LEU A 222 -15.77 16.36 32.50
C LEU A 222 -16.94 15.36 32.64
N PRO A 223 -17.27 14.58 31.58
CA PRO A 223 -18.31 13.57 31.65
C PRO A 223 -17.93 12.48 32.66
N GLN A 224 -18.88 12.01 33.49
CA GLN A 224 -18.58 10.96 34.48
C GLN A 224 -18.42 9.59 33.82
N ALA A 225 -19.09 9.39 32.69
CA ALA A 225 -19.03 8.17 31.90
C ALA A 225 -19.09 8.50 30.40
N LEU A 226 -18.54 7.63 29.55
CA LEU A 226 -18.52 7.87 28.10
C LEU A 226 -19.93 7.85 27.48
N GLU A 227 -20.90 7.22 28.13
CA GLU A 227 -22.28 7.17 27.68
C GLU A 227 -22.95 8.54 27.73
N GLU A 228 -22.46 9.47 28.57
CA GLU A 228 -22.96 10.85 28.63
C GLU A 228 -22.61 11.67 27.38
N LEU A 229 -21.66 11.19 26.58
CA LEU A 229 -21.31 11.80 25.30
C LEU A 229 -22.34 11.47 24.21
N ASN A 230 -23.18 10.45 24.40
CA ASN A 230 -24.20 10.06 23.43
C ASN A 230 -25.21 11.20 23.22
N ASN A 231 -25.44 11.57 21.95
CA ASN A 231 -26.28 12.70 21.61
C ASN A 231 -27.17 12.39 20.40
N ASP A 232 -28.47 12.26 20.64
CA ASP A 232 -29.48 11.92 19.63
C ASP A 232 -29.63 12.98 18.52
N ILE A 233 -29.34 14.25 18.82
CA ILE A 233 -29.48 15.37 17.88
C ILE A 233 -28.31 15.39 16.89
N SER A 234 -27.08 15.27 17.42
CA SER A 234 -25.87 15.17 16.57
C SER A 234 -25.72 13.81 15.90
N GLY A 235 -26.40 12.78 16.44
CA GLY A 235 -26.24 11.39 16.05
C GLY A 235 -24.97 10.73 16.62
N PHE A 236 -24.20 11.43 17.46
CA PHE A 236 -23.00 10.85 18.05
C PHE A 236 -23.36 9.72 19.02
N ARG A 237 -22.68 8.59 18.83
CA ARG A 237 -22.68 7.44 19.72
C ARG A 237 -21.25 7.07 20.01
N THR A 238 -20.96 6.82 21.28
CA THR A 238 -19.62 6.40 21.70
C THR A 238 -19.23 5.12 20.95
N PRO A 239 -18.12 5.13 20.19
CA PRO A 239 -17.66 3.95 19.47
C PRO A 239 -17.24 2.85 20.45
N LEU A 240 -17.34 1.60 20.01
CA LEU A 240 -16.90 0.41 20.73
C LEU A 240 -15.66 -0.18 20.05
N ASP A 241 -14.87 -0.96 20.79
CA ASP A 241 -13.72 -1.64 20.21
C ASP A 241 -14.13 -2.48 18.99
N PRO A 242 -13.51 -2.29 17.81
CA PRO A 242 -13.93 -2.94 16.56
C PRO A 242 -13.69 -4.45 16.54
N GLU A 243 -12.90 -4.98 17.47
CA GLU A 243 -12.60 -6.41 17.61
C GLU A 243 -13.42 -7.05 18.73
N THR A 244 -13.50 -6.43 19.92
CA THR A 244 -14.18 -7.02 21.09
C THR A 244 -15.62 -6.53 21.29
N SER A 245 -16.01 -5.43 20.65
CA SER A 245 -17.29 -4.73 20.87
C SER A 245 -17.49 -4.27 22.32
N GLU A 246 -16.41 -4.15 23.09
CA GLU A 246 -16.42 -3.60 24.45
C GLU A 246 -16.24 -2.08 24.40
N PRO A 247 -16.81 -1.33 25.37
CA PRO A 247 -16.58 0.10 25.46
C PRO A 247 -15.12 0.40 25.79
N TYR A 248 -14.61 1.51 25.26
CA TYR A 248 -13.27 2.00 25.61
C TYR A 248 -13.19 2.40 27.08
N GLU A 249 -12.01 2.24 27.67
CA GLU A 249 -11.81 2.62 29.06
C GLU A 249 -11.59 4.13 29.17
N TYR A 250 -12.29 4.75 30.10
CA TYR A 250 -12.19 6.18 30.41
C TYR A 250 -12.06 6.38 31.91
N GLY A 251 -11.19 7.30 32.31
CA GLY A 251 -10.99 7.65 33.71
C GLY A 251 -10.66 9.12 33.92
N ILE A 252 -11.32 9.76 34.88
CA ILE A 252 -10.97 11.12 35.31
C ILE A 252 -9.81 11.03 36.30
N LYS A 253 -8.73 11.78 36.06
CA LYS A 253 -7.55 11.87 36.96
C LYS A 253 -7.45 13.20 37.69
N GLY A 254 -8.20 14.21 37.25
CA GLY A 254 -8.23 15.53 37.84
C GLY A 254 -9.30 16.42 37.20
N PRO A 255 -9.43 17.69 37.61
CA PRO A 255 -10.51 18.58 37.17
C PRO A 255 -10.54 18.81 35.65
N LEU A 256 -9.37 18.80 35.01
CA LEU A 256 -9.18 19.00 33.57
C LEU A 256 -8.33 17.89 32.96
N VAL A 257 -8.20 16.76 33.67
CA VAL A 257 -7.32 15.65 33.28
C VAL A 257 -8.13 14.38 33.20
N PHE A 258 -8.13 13.75 32.03
CA PHE A 258 -8.76 12.47 31.79
C PHE A 258 -7.81 11.52 31.08
N GLU A 259 -8.15 10.24 31.10
CA GLU A 259 -7.37 9.15 30.53
C GLU A 259 -8.29 8.32 29.63
N LEU A 260 -7.78 7.97 28.45
CA LEU A 260 -8.44 7.07 27.49
C LEU A 260 -7.53 5.87 27.25
N CYS A 261 -8.02 4.65 27.44
CA CYS A 261 -7.22 3.45 27.22
C CYS A 261 -7.85 2.51 26.18
N ALA A 262 -6.98 1.84 25.44
CA ALA A 262 -7.33 0.75 24.54
C ALA A 262 -6.24 -0.34 24.56
N SER A 263 -6.56 -1.52 24.03
CA SER A 263 -5.63 -2.65 23.96
C SER A 263 -5.16 -2.85 22.53
N PHE A 264 -3.89 -2.56 22.25
CA PHE A 264 -3.32 -2.63 20.91
C PHE A 264 -2.65 -3.97 20.65
N LYS A 265 -2.75 -4.47 19.42
CA LYS A 265 -2.16 -5.76 19.01
C LYS A 265 -0.82 -5.58 18.27
N THR A 266 -0.51 -4.37 17.83
CA THR A 266 0.70 -3.99 17.12
C THR A 266 1.37 -2.78 17.76
N ALA A 267 2.65 -2.55 17.46
CA ALA A 267 3.36 -1.36 17.91
C ALA A 267 3.11 -0.20 16.93
N GLY A 268 2.75 0.97 17.44
CA GLY A 268 2.43 2.17 16.66
C GLY A 268 3.58 2.69 15.80
N ASP A 269 4.84 2.38 16.17
CA ASP A 269 6.03 2.69 15.37
C ASP A 269 6.04 1.96 14.03
N GLU A 270 5.48 0.74 13.98
CA GLU A 270 5.33 0.02 12.73
C GLU A 270 4.31 0.69 11.82
N GLU A 271 3.25 1.29 12.39
CA GLU A 271 2.24 2.00 11.63
C GLU A 271 2.72 3.39 11.18
N SER A 272 3.42 4.16 12.01
CA SER A 272 4.02 5.45 11.63
C SER A 272 5.06 5.25 10.51
N THR A 273 5.91 4.22 10.64
CA THR A 273 6.87 3.82 9.61
C THR A 273 6.16 3.34 8.34
N ARG A 274 5.06 2.57 8.44
CA ARG A 274 4.26 2.09 7.30
C ARG A 274 3.31 3.13 6.69
N ARG A 275 3.04 4.24 7.35
CA ARG A 275 2.35 5.42 6.78
C ARG A 275 3.34 6.43 6.18
N GLY A 276 4.65 6.16 6.27
CA GLY A 276 5.70 7.08 5.81
C GLY A 276 5.87 8.29 6.72
N ILE A 277 5.23 8.29 7.89
CA ILE A 277 5.43 9.27 8.95
C ILE A 277 6.66 8.81 9.73
N LYS A 278 7.85 8.90 9.12
CA LYS A 278 9.02 9.19 9.95
C LYS A 278 8.73 10.59 10.49
N THR A 279 8.32 10.68 11.74
CA THR A 279 8.29 11.93 12.49
C THR A 279 9.74 12.42 12.65
N THR A 280 10.40 12.82 11.57
CA THR A 280 11.42 13.84 11.71
C THR A 280 10.65 15.09 12.09
N PRO A 281 10.84 15.64 13.30
CA PRO A 281 10.09 16.80 13.74
C PRO A 281 10.45 17.96 12.81
N ILE A 282 9.58 18.23 11.84
CA ILE A 282 9.58 19.48 11.10
C ILE A 282 9.02 20.49 12.10
N TYR A 283 9.93 21.21 12.77
CA TYR A 283 9.68 22.39 13.59
C TYR A 283 8.20 22.67 13.91
N SER A 284 7.70 22.11 15.02
CA SER A 284 6.53 22.69 15.67
C SER A 284 6.78 22.75 17.18
N THR A 285 7.09 23.95 17.64
CA THR A 285 7.21 24.34 19.05
C THR A 285 5.83 24.44 19.72
N ALA A 286 4.93 23.48 19.46
CA ALA A 286 3.63 23.34 20.11
C ALA A 286 3.34 21.84 20.31
N GLN A 287 4.21 21.24 21.11
CA GLN A 287 4.21 19.86 21.55
C GLN A 287 3.13 19.68 22.64
N GLN A 288 1.84 19.77 22.28
CA GLN A 288 0.76 19.46 23.22
C GLN A 288 -0.19 18.41 22.63
N ASN A 289 0.00 17.17 23.07
CA ASN A 289 -1.06 16.17 23.23
C ASN A 289 -1.70 15.50 22.00
N TRP A 290 -1.04 15.48 20.84
CA TRP A 290 -1.44 14.67 19.67
C TRP A 290 -0.65 13.38 19.52
N ASN A 291 0.17 13.01 20.51
CA ASN A 291 0.91 11.76 20.45
C ASN A 291 -0.05 10.58 20.73
N TRP A 292 -0.27 9.74 19.71
CA TRP A 292 -1.00 8.48 19.75
C TRP A 292 -0.08 7.27 19.54
N GLU A 293 1.23 7.45 19.75
CA GLU A 293 2.18 6.34 19.77
C GLU A 293 1.82 5.36 20.88
N HIS A 294 1.82 4.07 20.55
CA HIS A 294 1.46 3.01 21.47
C HIS A 294 2.38 1.78 21.29
N GLY A 295 2.59 1.07 22.40
CA GLY A 295 3.16 -0.27 22.38
C GLY A 295 2.09 -1.35 22.14
N ILE A 296 2.50 -2.61 22.24
CA ILE A 296 1.58 -3.75 22.25
C ILE A 296 0.98 -3.89 23.66
N GLY A 297 -0.32 -4.16 23.73
CA GLY A 297 -1.07 -4.36 24.96
C GLY A 297 -1.92 -3.16 25.35
N ARG A 298 -2.35 -3.12 26.61
CA ARG A 298 -3.15 -2.03 27.16
C ARG A 298 -2.30 -0.77 27.29
N VAL A 299 -2.68 0.28 26.57
CA VAL A 299 -2.03 1.59 26.61
C VAL A 299 -3.07 2.65 26.94
N CYS A 300 -2.70 3.57 27.83
CA CYS A 300 -3.54 4.67 28.26
C CYS A 300 -2.92 6.01 27.85
N PHE A 301 -3.75 6.88 27.29
CA PHE A 301 -3.39 8.22 26.88
C PHE A 301 -3.99 9.21 27.85
N THR A 302 -3.14 9.83 28.68
CA THR A 302 -3.55 10.92 29.56
C THR A 302 -3.65 12.22 28.76
N ARG A 303 -4.81 12.89 28.84
CA ARG A 303 -5.09 14.16 28.19
C ARG A 303 -5.41 15.21 29.25
N THR A 304 -4.88 16.41 29.02
CA THR A 304 -5.12 17.58 29.87
C THR A 304 -5.73 18.65 28.99
N ILE A 305 -6.89 19.15 29.40
CA ILE A 305 -7.56 20.25 28.72
C ILE A 305 -6.89 21.55 29.19
N ASP A 306 -6.34 22.30 28.24
CA ASP A 306 -5.85 23.65 28.48
C ASP A 306 -7.00 24.66 28.28
N PRO A 307 -7.51 25.31 29.36
CA PRO A 307 -8.61 26.25 29.25
C PRO A 307 -8.29 27.52 28.45
N GLU A 308 -7.02 27.91 28.31
CA GLU A 308 -6.65 29.10 27.52
C GLU A 308 -6.80 28.84 26.02
N ILE A 309 -6.56 27.60 25.60
CA ILE A 309 -6.67 27.14 24.22
C ILE A 309 -8.11 26.72 23.90
N TYR A 310 -8.73 25.93 24.78
CA TYR A 310 -10.00 25.27 24.53
C TYR A 310 -11.20 25.92 25.22
N GLY A 311 -11.00 26.87 26.15
CA GLY A 311 -12.09 27.54 26.84
C GLY A 311 -12.84 28.54 25.96
N ASN A 312 -14.14 28.68 26.19
CA ASN A 312 -14.98 29.68 25.52
C ASN A 312 -14.59 31.09 25.98
N LYS A 313 -13.89 31.85 25.11
CA LYS A 313 -13.44 33.22 25.40
C LYS A 313 -14.59 34.21 25.63
N GLU A 314 -15.81 33.87 25.26
CA GLU A 314 -16.99 34.73 25.39
C GLU A 314 -17.53 34.79 26.83
N GLY A 315 -17.34 33.74 27.64
CA GLY A 315 -17.75 33.69 29.06
C GLY A 315 -16.95 34.63 29.98
N ALA A 316 -15.81 35.14 29.52
CA ALA A 316 -15.04 36.15 30.24
C ALA A 316 -15.70 37.54 30.18
N SER A 317 -16.53 37.82 29.16
CA SER A 317 -17.19 39.13 28.97
C SER A 317 -18.58 39.23 29.62
N LEU A 318 -19.20 38.09 29.93
CA LEU A 318 -20.60 38.02 30.41
C LEU A 318 -20.72 37.75 31.91
N ARG A 319 -19.64 37.87 32.71
CA ARG A 319 -19.80 37.95 34.17
C ARG A 319 -20.55 39.24 34.48
N PRO A 320 -21.80 39.21 35.00
CA PRO A 320 -22.47 40.44 35.37
C PRO A 320 -21.63 41.13 36.44
N ALA A 321 -21.39 42.43 36.26
CA ALA A 321 -20.67 43.23 37.24
C ALA A 321 -21.31 43.06 38.63
N PRO A 322 -20.52 43.03 39.72
CA PRO A 322 -21.05 42.99 41.07
C PRO A 322 -22.09 44.11 41.23
N LEU A 323 -23.27 43.78 41.75
CA LEU A 323 -24.30 44.78 42.04
C LEU A 323 -23.67 45.90 42.87
N PRO A 324 -23.83 47.18 42.48
CA PRO A 324 -23.31 48.28 43.29
C PRO A 324 -23.93 48.21 44.68
N ALA A 325 -23.09 48.43 45.70
CA ALA A 325 -23.52 48.39 47.10
C ALA A 325 -24.70 49.35 47.34
N PRO A 326 -25.68 48.99 48.19
CA PRO A 326 -26.80 49.86 48.52
C PRO A 326 -26.29 51.21 49.00
N LEU A 327 -26.81 52.30 48.42
CA LEU A 327 -26.47 53.65 48.84
C LEU A 327 -26.80 53.82 50.34
N PRO A 328 -25.89 54.38 51.15
CA PRO A 328 -26.14 54.59 52.57
C PRO A 328 -27.34 55.54 52.74
N ALA A 329 -28.25 55.16 53.63
CA ALA A 329 -29.42 55.96 53.98
C ALA A 329 -28.99 57.37 54.40
N GLN A 330 -29.42 58.37 53.65
CA GLN A 330 -29.21 59.77 54.02
C GLN A 330 -30.17 60.09 55.17
N ASN A 331 -29.63 60.27 56.37
CA ASN A 331 -30.34 60.86 57.50
C ASN A 331 -30.76 62.28 57.12
N ILE A 332 -32.07 62.48 56.95
CA ILE A 332 -32.70 63.80 56.89
C ILE A 332 -32.91 64.23 58.35
N PRO A 333 -32.23 65.28 58.85
CA PRO A 333 -32.59 65.89 60.13
C PRO A 333 -33.81 66.80 59.96
N ASP A 334 -34.65 66.80 61.01
CA ASP A 334 -35.97 67.43 61.12
C ASP A 334 -36.06 68.92 60.77
#